data_AF-A0A662B4X3-F1
#
_entry.id   AF-A0A662B4X3-F1
#
_cell.length_a   1.000
_cell.length_b   1.000
_cell.length_c   1.000
_cell.angle_alpha   90.00
_cell.angle_beta   90.00
_cell.angle_gamma   90.00
#
_symmetry.space_group_name_H-M   'P 1'
#
loop_
_entity.id
_entity.type
_entity.pdbx_description
1 polymer ?
#
loop_
_entity_poly.entity_id
_entity_poly.type
_entity_poly.pdbx_seq_one_letter_code
_entity_poly.pdbx_strand_id
1 'polypeptide(L)' 'LEEEDNYKHIKFTDMLFDNPHAAVIRNLQECSGFMGLPFNVYYKNGKVAKATTSIQNREQITEILDSEFSK' A
#
# COMPACT_ATOMS: atom_id res chain seq x y z
N LEU A 1 8.87 -1.65 -10.78
CA LEU A 1 8.41 -0.24 -10.85
C LEU A 1 9.62 0.68 -10.70
N GLU A 2 9.71 1.82 -11.39
CA GLU A 2 10.88 2.73 -11.31
C GLU A 2 11.26 3.14 -9.86
N GLU A 3 10.29 3.20 -8.95
CA GLU A 3 10.54 3.54 -7.54
C GLU A 3 11.22 2.43 -6.73
N GLU A 4 11.17 1.17 -7.18
CA GLU A 4 11.86 0.07 -6.48
C GLU A 4 13.38 0.30 -6.40
N ASP A 5 13.94 1.01 -7.38
CA ASP A 5 15.36 1.36 -7.39
C ASP A 5 15.73 2.40 -6.31
N ASN A 6 14.79 3.29 -5.97
CA ASN A 6 14.96 4.33 -4.97
C ASN A 6 14.69 3.84 -3.54
N TYR A 7 13.84 2.81 -3.37
CA TYR A 7 13.43 2.29 -2.07
C TYR A 7 13.80 0.81 -1.91
N LYS A 8 15.09 0.49 -1.99
CA LYS A 8 15.60 -0.90 -1.97
C LYS A 8 15.31 -1.66 -0.67
N HIS A 9 15.06 -0.95 0.43
CA HIS A 9 14.66 -1.48 1.73
C HIS A 9 13.16 -1.79 1.81
N ILE A 10 12.38 -1.40 0.81
CA ILE A 10 10.93 -1.63 0.75
C ILE A 10 10.65 -2.74 -0.26
N LYS A 11 9.88 -3.74 0.18
CA LYS A 11 9.40 -4.80 -0.71
C LYS A 11 8.04 -4.40 -1.28
N PHE A 12 7.98 -4.21 -2.60
CA PHE A 12 6.73 -4.02 -3.31
C PHE A 12 6.11 -5.37 -3.64
N THR A 13 4.80 -5.49 -3.44
CA THR A 13 4.05 -6.71 -3.71
C THR A 13 2.68 -6.33 -4.24
N ASP A 14 2.19 -7.12 -5.19
CA ASP A 14 0.84 -7.04 -5.72
C ASP A 14 0.05 -8.29 -5.35
N MET A 15 -1.28 -8.16 -5.37
CA MET A 15 -2.20 -9.25 -5.14
C MET A 15 -3.52 -8.92 -5.83
N LEU A 16 -4.10 -9.90 -6.52
CA LEU A 16 -5.42 -9.76 -7.12
C LEU A 16 -6.47 -9.58 -6.01
N PHE A 17 -7.31 -8.55 -6.14
CA PHE A 17 -8.28 -8.18 -5.11
C PHE A 17 -9.37 -9.24 -4.89
N ASP A 18 -9.71 -9.99 -5.93
CA ASP A 18 -10.70 -11.07 -5.93
C ASP A 18 -10.15 -12.42 -5.44
N ASN A 19 -8.83 -12.52 -5.19
CA ASN A 19 -8.24 -13.72 -4.63
C ASN A 19 -8.87 -14.04 -3.25
N PRO A 20 -9.26 -15.30 -2.96
CA PRO A 20 -9.82 -15.68 -1.65
C PRO A 20 -8.92 -15.30 -0.47
N HIS A 21 -7.59 -15.33 -0.65
CA HIS A 21 -6.61 -14.95 0.36
C HIS A 21 -6.47 -13.44 0.55
N ALA A 22 -6.96 -12.61 -0.39
CA ALA A 22 -6.94 -11.15 -0.27
C ALA A 22 -7.89 -10.62 0.81
N ALA A 23 -8.77 -11.48 1.35
CA ALA A 23 -9.64 -11.19 2.48
C ALA A 23 -8.90 -10.56 3.67
N VAL A 24 -7.66 -11.00 3.94
CA VAL A 24 -6.85 -10.49 5.05
C VAL A 24 -6.44 -9.02 4.88
N ILE A 25 -6.37 -8.53 3.65
CA ILE A 25 -6.04 -7.13 3.34
C ILE A 25 -7.31 -6.29 3.20
N ARG A 26 -8.30 -6.75 2.42
CA ARG A 26 -9.52 -5.96 2.17
C ARG A 26 -10.38 -5.75 3.43
N ASN A 27 -10.25 -6.60 4.44
CA ASN A 27 -11.00 -6.52 5.69
C ASN A 27 -10.24 -5.77 6.81
N LEU A 28 -9.07 -5.19 6.53
CA LEU A 28 -8.35 -4.37 7.50
C LEU A 28 -9.22 -3.19 7.97
N GLN A 29 -9.06 -2.80 9.24
CA GLN A 29 -9.82 -1.69 9.80
C GLN A 29 -9.56 -0.39 9.02
N GLU A 30 -8.32 -0.19 8.59
CA GLU A 30 -7.86 0.95 7.80
C GLU A 30 -8.49 1.00 6.39
N CYS A 31 -9.00 -0.13 5.89
CA CYS A 31 -9.66 -0.25 4.59
C CYS A 31 -11.19 -0.25 4.68
N SER A 32 -11.78 -0.28 5.89
CA SER A 32 -13.22 -0.47 6.09
C SER A 32 -14.11 0.60 5.46
N GLY A 33 -13.58 1.81 5.22
CA GLY A 33 -14.28 2.91 4.56
C GLY A 33 -13.96 3.06 3.06
N PHE A 34 -13.15 2.17 2.48
CA PHE A 34 -12.74 2.28 1.09
C PHE A 34 -13.85 1.81 0.15
N MET A 35 -14.21 2.66 -0.80
CA MET A 35 -15.29 2.42 -1.77
C MET A 35 -14.76 2.13 -3.18
N GLY A 36 -13.45 2.23 -3.41
CA GLY A 36 -12.83 2.16 -4.73
C GLY A 36 -11.54 1.35 -4.80
N LEU A 37 -11.26 0.76 -5.96
CA LEU A 37 -9.99 0.07 -6.23
C LEU A 37 -9.01 0.99 -6.98
N PRO A 38 -7.70 0.72 -6.92
CA PRO A 38 -7.02 -0.30 -6.10
C PRO A 38 -6.89 0.11 -4.63
N PHE A 39 -6.55 -0.85 -3.76
CA PHE A 39 -6.09 -0.57 -2.40
C PHE A 39 -4.56 -0.61 -2.40
N ASN A 40 -3.93 0.36 -1.74
CA ASN A 40 -2.50 0.30 -1.41
C ASN A 40 -2.35 0.30 0.10
N VAL A 41 -1.68 -0.73 0.64
CA VAL A 41 -1.50 -0.90 2.08
C VAL A 41 0.00 -0.97 2.38
N TYR A 42 0.44 -0.11 3.29
CA TYR A 42 1.85 0.09 3.61
C TYR A 42 2.12 -0.51 4.99
N TYR A 43 3.04 -1.46 5.06
CA TYR A 43 3.37 -2.16 6.30
C TYR A 43 4.73 -1.74 6.83
N LYS A 44 4.81 -1.38 8.11
CA LYS A 44 6.05 -1.12 8.84
C LYS A 44 6.07 -1.94 10.12
N ASN A 45 7.13 -2.72 10.34
CA ASN A 45 7.28 -3.58 11.52
C ASN A 45 6.07 -4.51 11.76
N GLY A 46 5.52 -5.08 10.67
CA GLY A 46 4.39 -6.02 10.72
C GLY A 46 3.02 -5.37 11.02
N LYS A 47 2.93 -4.03 11.07
CA LYS A 47 1.68 -3.29 11.28
C LYS A 47 1.39 -2.37 10.10
N VAL A 48 0.11 -2.05 9.89
CA VAL A 48 -0.30 -1.08 8.87
C VAL A 48 0.15 0.31 9.31
N ALA A 49 1.02 0.94 8.52
CA ALA A 49 1.45 2.33 8.71
C ALA A 49 0.50 3.30 8.00
N LYS A 50 0.07 2.94 6.79
CA LYS A 50 -0.86 3.72 5.97
C LYS A 50 -1.68 2.78 5.08
N ALA A 51 -2.87 3.22 4.70
CA ALA A 51 -3.64 2.62 3.62
C ALA A 51 -4.26 3.73 2.75
N THR A 52 -4.33 3.52 1.45
CA THR A 52 -5.03 4.39 0.50
C THR A 52 -5.88 3.57 -0.47
N THR A 53 -6.81 4.25 -1.13
CA THR A 53 -7.80 3.70 -2.06
C THR A 53 -7.81 4.53 -3.33
N SER A 54 -8.38 3.99 -4.40
CA SER A 54 -8.44 4.61 -5.73
C SER A 54 -7.07 4.80 -6.37
N ILE A 55 -7.07 5.20 -7.65
CA ILE A 55 -5.83 5.46 -8.39
C ILE A 55 -5.07 6.60 -7.72
N GLN A 56 -3.78 6.38 -7.48
CA GLN A 56 -2.85 7.37 -6.95
C GLN A 56 -1.82 7.72 -8.05
N ASN A 57 -1.35 8.95 -8.05
CA ASN A 57 -0.22 9.36 -8.88
C ASN A 57 1.12 9.05 -8.19
N ARG A 58 2.24 9.25 -8.89
CA ARG A 58 3.58 8.96 -8.36
C ARG A 58 3.91 9.80 -7.13
N GLU A 59 3.61 11.10 -7.16
CA GLU A 59 3.92 12.03 -6.07
C GLU A 59 3.26 11.60 -4.75
N GLN A 60 1.97 11.26 -4.81
CA GLN A 60 1.19 10.77 -3.66
C GLN A 60 1.82 9.50 -3.05
N ILE A 61 2.27 8.57 -3.89
CA ILE A 61 2.94 7.35 -3.41
C ILE A 61 4.27 7.71 -2.76
N THR A 62 5.11 8.53 -3.41
CA THR A 62 6.43 8.89 -2.89
C THR A 62 6.36 9.68 -1.59
N GLU A 63 5.38 10.57 -1.42
CA GLU A 63 5.19 11.32 -0.17
C GLU A 63 4.89 10.38 1.01
N ILE A 64 4.07 9.34 0.78
CA ILE A 64 3.78 8.33 1.80
C ILE A 64 5.04 7.51 2.10
N LEU A 65 5.79 7.11 1.08
CA LEU A 65 7.02 6.33 1.27
C LEU A 65 8.06 7.13 2.07
N ASP A 66 8.27 8.41 1.71
CA ASP A 66 9.21 9.29 2.41
C ASP A 66 8.79 9.56 3.86
N SER A 67 7.50 9.82 4.09
CA SER A 67 6.95 10.07 5.42
C SER A 67 7.04 8.85 6.33
N GLU A 68 6.65 7.68 5.83
CA GLU A 68 6.48 6.49 6.66
C GLU A 68 7.75 5.64 6.74
N PHE A 69 8.59 5.62 5.70
CA PHE A 69 9.69 4.67 5.59
C PHE A 69 11.07 5.32 5.54
N SER A 70 11.15 6.62 5.25
CA SER A 70 12.41 7.32 4.93
C SER A 70 13.16 6.64 3.76
N LYS A 71 14.06 7.36 3.09
CA LYS A 71 14.86 6.79 1.99
C LYS A 71 16.01 5.94 2.49
#